data_AF-A0A2W2ECM1-F1
#
_entry.id   AF-A0A2W2ECM1-F1
#
_cell.length_a   1.000
_cell.length_b   1.000
_cell.length_c   1.000
_cell.angle_alpha   90.00
_cell.angle_beta   90.00
_cell.angle_gamma   90.00
#
_symmetry.space_group_name_H-M   'P 1'
#
loop_
_entity.id
_entity.type
_entity.pdbx_description
1 polymer ?
#
loop_
_entity_poly.entity_id
_entity_poly.type
_entity_poly.pdbx_seq_one_letter_code
_entity_poly.pdbx_strand_id
1 'polypeptide(L)'
;MLRVTDAATKKVTGSLRLVPKEHGYAPADLLMYGDRAFVRLPMTGLAANATDDARVRPDWRPGTTYTLVDLSGPQPKKAGSIIADGDHVDTRMVGSAVRIVVSSKPDIRLPFDDTAGGTPPSERELTERNRAAVRAAPIEAWQPRYEIIGADGSRHAERVGCERISHPKEYTGTSMLTVHTLDLAAGDGTLSGDRPVSVAADGNTVYGTASSLYVTSDPQAWLPMPIEEPPAVPDTLTPQA
;
A
#
# COMPACT_ATOMS: atom_id res chain seq x y z
N MET A 1 -2.52 -1.03 19.31
CA MET A 1 -2.48 -2.12 20.33
C MET A 1 -3.58 -3.09 19.98
N LEU A 2 -3.26 -4.39 19.84
CA LEU A 2 -4.25 -5.46 19.70
C LEU A 2 -4.62 -5.98 21.10
N ARG A 3 -5.90 -6.24 21.33
CA ARG A 3 -6.40 -6.82 22.59
C ARG A 3 -7.30 -8.00 22.27
N VAL A 4 -7.09 -9.11 22.97
CA VAL A 4 -8.00 -10.26 22.95
C VAL A 4 -8.88 -10.15 24.18
N THR A 5 -10.18 -10.16 23.94
CA THR A 5 -11.20 -10.04 25.00
C THR A 5 -12.04 -11.29 24.98
N ASP A 6 -12.16 -11.94 26.13
CA ASP A 6 -13.10 -13.03 26.30
C ASP A 6 -14.53 -12.48 26.25
N ALA A 7 -15.33 -12.99 25.32
CA ALA A 7 -16.65 -12.45 25.03
C ALA A 7 -17.64 -12.66 26.19
N ALA A 8 -17.50 -13.74 26.96
CA ALA A 8 -18.40 -14.07 28.07
C ALA A 8 -18.14 -13.21 29.31
N THR A 9 -16.87 -13.11 29.72
CA THR A 9 -16.44 -12.40 30.93
C THR A 9 -16.16 -10.91 30.67
N LYS A 10 -16.03 -10.50 29.40
CA LYS A 10 -15.62 -9.15 28.97
C LYS A 10 -14.25 -8.73 29.50
N LYS A 11 -13.41 -9.70 29.88
CA LYS A 11 -12.06 -9.44 30.39
C LYS A 11 -11.05 -9.54 29.25
N VAL A 12 -10.06 -8.66 29.28
CA VAL A 12 -8.90 -8.76 28.39
C VAL A 12 -8.07 -9.95 28.84
N THR A 13 -7.90 -10.94 27.96
CA THR A 13 -7.10 -12.15 28.20
C THR A 13 -5.69 -12.03 27.65
N GLY A 14 -5.50 -11.19 26.63
CA GLY A 14 -4.21 -10.97 25.99
C GLY A 14 -4.09 -9.58 25.38
N SER A 15 -2.86 -9.09 25.25
CA SER A 15 -2.59 -7.81 24.60
C SER A 15 -1.25 -7.86 23.87
N LEU A 16 -1.22 -7.29 22.67
CA LEU A 16 -0.02 -7.22 21.85
C LEU A 16 0.15 -5.83 21.24
N ARG A 17 1.30 -5.23 21.50
CA ARG A 17 1.69 -3.97 20.87
C ARG A 17 2.26 -4.27 19.48
N LEU A 18 1.64 -3.69 18.45
CA LEU A 18 2.01 -3.90 17.04
C LEU A 18 2.82 -2.75 16.42
N VAL A 19 2.91 -1.61 17.12
CA VAL A 19 3.66 -0.42 16.69
C VAL A 19 4.67 -0.05 17.79
N PRO A 20 5.80 0.60 17.47
CA PRO A 20 6.76 1.04 18.48
C PRO A 20 6.12 1.97 19.52
N LYS A 21 6.78 2.17 20.66
CA LYS A 21 6.19 2.84 21.83
C LYS A 21 5.95 4.33 21.59
N GLU A 22 6.80 4.92 20.76
CA GLU A 22 6.80 6.31 20.30
C GLU A 22 5.67 6.61 19.32
N HIS A 23 5.09 5.58 18.69
CA HIS A 23 3.93 5.76 17.81
C HIS A 23 2.63 5.83 18.62
N GLY A 24 1.81 6.82 18.27
CA GLY A 24 0.48 7.03 18.84
C GLY A 24 -0.58 6.06 18.32
N TYR A 25 -1.84 6.45 18.48
CA TYR A 25 -2.96 5.72 17.88
C TYR A 25 -2.86 5.76 16.36
N ALA A 26 -3.05 4.61 15.72
CA ALA A 26 -3.24 4.49 14.29
C ALA A 26 -4.51 3.67 14.05
N PRO A 27 -5.38 4.06 13.09
CA PRO A 27 -6.45 3.20 12.65
C PRO A 27 -5.85 1.89 12.13
N ALA A 28 -6.57 0.78 12.27
CA ALA A 28 -6.11 -0.52 11.81
C ALA A 28 -7.30 -1.33 11.30
N ASP A 29 -7.08 -2.11 10.26
CA ASP A 29 -8.05 -3.09 9.80
C ASP A 29 -7.66 -4.47 10.31
N LEU A 30 -8.66 -5.27 10.67
CA LEU A 30 -8.50 -6.59 11.25
C LEU A 30 -9.31 -7.61 10.46
N LEU A 31 -8.63 -8.63 9.96
CA LEU A 31 -9.22 -9.83 9.39
C LEU A 31 -8.85 -11.01 10.28
N MET A 32 -9.75 -11.96 10.48
CA MET A 32 -9.49 -13.11 11.35
C MET A 32 -9.95 -14.40 10.70
N TYR A 33 -9.16 -15.45 10.89
CA TYR A 33 -9.52 -16.80 10.50
C TYR A 33 -9.04 -17.76 11.60
N GLY A 34 -9.99 -18.42 12.28
CA GLY A 34 -9.69 -19.24 13.46
C GLY A 34 -8.96 -18.43 14.55
N ASP A 35 -7.79 -18.92 14.92
CA ASP A 35 -6.86 -18.39 15.91
C ASP A 35 -5.77 -17.50 15.29
N ARG A 36 -6.04 -16.91 14.11
CA ARG A 36 -5.13 -15.98 13.44
C ARG A 36 -5.79 -14.64 13.18
N ALA A 37 -5.07 -13.58 13.52
CA ALA A 37 -5.44 -12.21 13.21
C ALA A 37 -4.45 -11.62 12.20
N PHE A 38 -4.97 -11.14 11.09
CA PHE A 38 -4.24 -10.38 10.10
C PHE A 38 -4.59 -8.90 10.27
N VAL A 39 -3.59 -8.10 10.62
CA VAL A 39 -3.76 -6.69 10.97
C VAL A 39 -3.06 -5.82 9.94
N ARG A 40 -3.82 -4.98 9.24
CA ARG A 40 -3.24 -3.89 8.46
C ARG A 40 -3.04 -2.69 9.36
N LEU A 41 -1.80 -2.21 9.38
CA LEU A 41 -1.46 -0.92 9.93
C LEU A 41 -1.18 0.02 8.76
N PRO A 42 -1.78 1.23 8.73
CA PRO A 42 -1.43 2.21 7.72
C PRO A 42 0.07 2.48 7.81
N MET A 43 0.64 2.99 6.72
CA MET A 43 1.96 3.60 6.76
C MET A 43 1.96 4.64 7.89
N THR A 44 2.53 4.29 9.03
CA THR A 44 2.76 5.28 10.07
C THR A 44 3.87 6.16 9.51
N GLY A 45 3.51 7.41 9.21
CA GLY A 45 4.39 8.39 8.60
C GLY A 45 5.77 8.34 9.23
N LEU A 46 6.79 8.56 8.37
CA LEU A 46 8.20 8.77 8.70
C LEU A 46 8.34 8.86 10.22
N ALA A 47 8.75 7.75 10.86
CA ALA A 47 8.99 7.76 12.30
C ALA A 47 9.70 9.08 12.64
N ALA A 48 9.52 9.64 13.84
CA ALA A 48 10.35 10.77 14.27
C ALA A 48 11.86 10.51 14.08
N ASN A 49 12.23 9.23 13.89
CA ASN A 49 13.54 8.67 13.63
C ASN A 49 13.73 8.16 12.18
N ALA A 50 12.85 8.46 11.22
CA ALA A 50 12.98 8.04 9.83
C ALA A 50 14.29 8.54 9.21
N THR A 51 14.85 9.63 9.74
CA THR A 51 16.20 10.10 9.43
C THR A 51 17.29 9.20 9.99
N ASP A 52 17.10 8.62 11.17
CA ASP A 52 18.07 7.70 11.78
C ASP A 52 17.96 6.30 11.16
N ASP A 53 16.74 5.81 10.89
CA ASP A 53 16.50 4.59 10.12
C ASP A 53 17.04 4.75 8.69
N ALA A 54 16.81 5.87 8.00
CA ALA A 54 17.38 6.11 6.67
C ALA A 54 18.91 6.29 6.69
N ARG A 55 19.51 6.79 7.77
CA ARG A 55 20.97 6.90 7.95
C ARG A 55 21.64 5.55 8.14
N VAL A 56 20.96 4.60 8.78
CA VAL A 56 21.45 3.24 9.03
C VAL A 56 21.01 2.27 7.91
N ARG A 57 19.93 2.59 7.19
CA ARG A 57 19.29 1.76 6.16
C ARG A 57 18.92 2.58 4.92
N PRO A 58 19.87 2.83 4.00
CA PRO A 58 19.59 3.56 2.76
C PRO A 58 18.57 2.86 1.84
N ASP A 59 18.27 1.58 2.09
CA ASP A 59 17.27 0.75 1.43
C ASP A 59 15.86 0.86 2.04
N TRP A 60 15.73 1.41 3.26
CA TRP A 60 14.44 1.52 3.94
C TRP A 60 13.53 2.50 3.19
N ARG A 61 12.28 2.08 2.98
CA ARG A 61 11.23 2.90 2.38
C ARG A 61 9.97 2.81 3.25
N PRO A 62 9.26 3.92 3.48
CA PRO A 62 7.93 3.88 4.07
C PRO A 62 7.01 2.98 3.23
N GLY A 63 6.21 2.15 3.90
CA GLY A 63 5.28 1.25 3.24
C GLY A 63 4.13 0.85 4.17
N THR A 64 3.08 0.25 3.61
CA THR A 64 1.97 -0.27 4.42
C THR A 64 2.40 -1.57 5.09
N THR A 65 2.18 -1.67 6.40
CA THR A 65 2.57 -2.86 7.17
C THR A 65 1.38 -3.77 7.41
N TYR A 66 1.53 -5.03 7.06
CA TYR A 66 0.56 -6.09 7.30
C TYR A 66 1.17 -7.09 8.27
N THR A 67 0.50 -7.39 9.37
CA THR A 67 1.04 -8.23 10.44
C THR A 67 0.13 -9.41 10.71
N LEU A 68 0.70 -10.61 10.65
CA LEU A 68 0.06 -11.83 11.11
C LEU A 68 0.33 -12.02 12.60
N VAL A 69 -0.73 -12.32 13.35
CA VAL A 69 -0.72 -12.56 14.78
C VAL A 69 -1.33 -13.92 15.06
N ASP A 70 -0.59 -14.74 15.82
CA ASP A 70 -1.05 -15.99 16.40
C ASP A 70 -1.80 -15.72 17.72
N LEU A 71 -3.02 -16.24 17.82
CA LEU A 71 -3.94 -16.13 18.94
C LEU A 71 -4.21 -17.48 19.63
N SER A 72 -3.54 -18.56 19.22
CA SER A 72 -3.78 -19.92 19.73
C SER A 72 -3.43 -20.10 21.22
N GLY A 73 -2.52 -19.27 21.73
CA GLY A 73 -2.06 -19.28 23.12
C GLY A 73 -2.71 -18.20 24.00
N PRO A 74 -2.42 -18.21 25.31
CA PRO A 74 -2.95 -17.23 26.26
C PRO A 74 -2.40 -15.80 26.03
N GLN A 75 -1.28 -15.67 25.30
CA GLN A 75 -0.68 -14.39 24.94
C GLN A 75 -0.53 -14.32 23.42
N PRO A 76 -1.14 -13.31 22.76
CA PRO A 76 -1.01 -13.10 21.33
C PRO A 76 0.45 -12.84 20.93
N LYS A 77 0.89 -13.43 19.82
CA LYS A 77 2.27 -13.30 19.34
C LYS A 77 2.32 -12.89 17.88
N LYS A 78 3.26 -12.00 17.53
CA LYS A 78 3.55 -11.67 16.14
C LYS A 78 4.14 -12.90 15.45
N ALA A 79 3.50 -13.37 14.39
CA ALA A 79 3.96 -14.50 13.58
C ALA A 79 4.82 -14.02 12.39
N GLY A 80 4.54 -12.82 11.87
CA GLY A 80 5.35 -12.17 10.84
C GLY A 80 4.70 -10.91 10.31
N SER A 81 5.42 -10.17 9.47
CA SER A 81 4.88 -9.00 8.78
C SER A 81 5.33 -8.94 7.31
N ILE A 82 4.51 -8.34 6.45
CA ILE A 82 4.90 -7.85 5.13
C ILE A 82 4.84 -6.32 5.17
N ILE A 83 5.88 -5.67 4.68
CA ILE A 83 5.88 -4.24 4.37
C ILE A 83 5.86 -4.12 2.86
N ALA A 84 4.74 -3.69 2.28
CA ALA A 84 4.65 -3.46 0.84
C ALA A 84 4.96 -1.99 0.53
N ASP A 85 5.79 -1.76 -0.48
CA ASP A 85 6.04 -0.42 -1.02
C ASP A 85 4.76 0.12 -1.69
N GLY A 86 4.44 1.39 -1.45
CA GLY A 86 3.24 2.03 -1.96
C GLY A 86 2.03 2.03 -1.02
N ASP A 87 0.91 2.46 -1.60
CA ASP A 87 -0.33 2.77 -0.91
C ASP A 87 -1.26 1.56 -0.88
N HIS A 88 -1.88 1.35 0.29
CA HIS A 88 -2.94 0.38 0.43
C HIS A 88 -4.18 0.78 -0.37
N VAL A 89 -4.65 -0.11 -1.25
CA VAL A 89 -5.91 0.08 -1.98
C VAL A 89 -7.05 -0.59 -1.22
N ASP A 90 -6.96 -1.91 -1.00
CA ASP A 90 -7.95 -2.67 -0.23
C ASP A 90 -7.41 -4.02 0.23
N THR A 91 -8.02 -4.59 1.27
CA THR A 91 -7.79 -5.98 1.70
C THR A 91 -9.11 -6.74 1.70
N ARG A 92 -9.16 -7.87 1.01
CA ARG A 92 -10.33 -8.75 0.97
C ARG A 92 -9.98 -10.14 1.41
N MET A 93 -10.84 -10.74 2.21
CA MET A 93 -10.71 -12.14 2.64
C MET A 93 -11.91 -12.95 2.14
N VAL A 94 -11.62 -14.13 1.60
CA VAL A 94 -12.61 -15.15 1.23
C VAL A 94 -12.15 -16.48 1.81
N GLY A 95 -12.92 -17.02 2.75
CA GLY A 95 -12.45 -18.16 3.56
C GLY A 95 -11.21 -17.76 4.35
N SER A 96 -10.12 -18.52 4.20
CA SER A 96 -8.81 -18.21 4.78
C SER A 96 -7.91 -17.39 3.85
N ALA A 97 -8.30 -17.18 2.59
CA ALA A 97 -7.48 -16.49 1.60
C ALA A 97 -7.64 -14.98 1.71
N VAL A 98 -6.55 -14.29 2.07
CA VAL A 98 -6.44 -12.84 2.14
C VAL A 98 -5.76 -12.33 0.87
N ARG A 99 -6.41 -11.40 0.17
CA ARG A 99 -5.87 -10.68 -0.99
C ARG A 99 -5.65 -9.23 -0.60
N ILE A 100 -4.41 -8.77 -0.71
CA ILE A 100 -4.01 -7.40 -0.41
C ILE A 100 -3.71 -6.73 -1.73
N VAL A 101 -4.32 -5.58 -1.97
CA VAL A 101 -4.07 -4.77 -3.17
C VAL A 101 -3.29 -3.52 -2.78
N VAL A 102 -2.15 -3.32 -3.42
CA VAL A 102 -1.22 -2.22 -3.17
C VAL A 102 -0.91 -1.52 -4.49
N SER A 103 -0.94 -0.19 -4.49
CA SER A 103 -0.55 0.64 -5.62
C SER A 103 0.77 1.33 -5.32
N SER A 104 1.82 1.05 -6.10
CA SER A 104 3.11 1.70 -5.98
C SER A 104 3.47 2.46 -7.25
N LYS A 105 4.58 3.19 -7.24
CA LYS A 105 5.15 3.81 -8.44
C LYS A 105 6.50 3.16 -8.74
N PRO A 106 6.92 3.09 -10.01
CA PRO A 106 8.30 2.74 -10.36
C PRO A 106 9.29 3.64 -9.60
N ASP A 107 10.38 3.06 -9.10
CA ASP A 107 11.47 3.75 -8.40
C ASP A 107 12.39 4.49 -9.38
N ILE A 108 11.79 5.40 -10.15
CA ILE A 108 12.47 6.23 -11.14
C ILE A 108 12.50 7.64 -10.58
N ARG A 109 13.71 8.11 -10.26
CA ARG A 109 13.89 9.49 -9.83
C ARG A 109 13.77 10.42 -11.02
N LEU A 110 12.61 11.03 -11.17
CA LEU A 110 12.39 12.08 -12.15
C LEU A 110 13.17 13.34 -11.72
N PRO A 111 13.85 14.01 -12.65
CA PRO A 111 14.48 15.30 -12.37
C PRO A 111 13.37 16.33 -12.10
N PHE A 112 13.19 16.69 -10.83
CA PHE A 112 12.33 17.79 -10.43
C PHE A 112 13.02 19.14 -10.64
N ASP A 113 12.21 20.19 -10.69
CA ASP A 113 12.62 21.58 -10.87
C ASP A 113 13.46 22.03 -9.66
N ASP A 114 14.76 21.81 -9.72
CA ASP A 114 15.72 22.60 -8.96
C ASP A 114 15.68 24.03 -9.53
N THR A 115 14.88 24.89 -8.91
CA THR A 115 14.87 26.34 -9.18
C THR A 115 15.72 27.10 -8.17
N ALA A 116 16.73 26.48 -7.54
CA ALA A 116 17.58 27.18 -6.58
C ALA A 116 18.52 28.16 -7.32
N GLY A 117 17.95 29.30 -7.76
CA GLY A 117 18.68 30.46 -8.30
C GLY A 117 18.68 30.62 -9.82
N GLY A 118 17.83 29.92 -10.59
CA GLY A 118 17.80 29.99 -12.06
C GLY A 118 16.40 30.08 -12.69
N THR A 119 16.35 30.34 -13.99
CA THR A 119 15.11 30.27 -14.79
C THR A 119 14.60 28.82 -14.81
N PRO A 120 13.32 28.56 -14.46
CA PRO A 120 12.75 27.23 -14.55
C PRO A 120 12.88 26.68 -15.98
N PRO A 121 13.24 25.39 -16.14
CA PRO A 121 13.17 24.74 -17.45
C PRO A 121 11.76 24.80 -18.01
N SER A 122 11.63 24.90 -19.33
CA SER A 122 10.34 24.82 -20.01
C SER A 122 9.70 23.43 -19.81
N GLU A 123 8.36 23.35 -19.91
CA GLU A 123 7.64 22.07 -19.86
C GLU A 123 8.19 21.04 -20.87
N ARG A 124 8.61 21.54 -22.04
CA ARG A 124 9.24 20.70 -23.08
C ARG A 124 10.55 20.10 -22.59
N GLU A 125 11.43 20.92 -22.02
CA GLU A 125 12.72 20.45 -21.49
C GLU A 125 12.52 19.46 -20.34
N LEU A 126 11.58 19.73 -19.42
CA LEU A 126 11.22 18.80 -18.35
C LEU A 126 10.68 17.48 -18.88
N THR A 127 9.82 17.52 -19.90
CA THR A 127 9.30 16.32 -20.55
C THR A 127 10.42 15.50 -21.19
N GLU A 128 11.37 16.14 -21.88
CA GLU A 128 12.52 15.47 -22.49
C GLU A 128 13.44 14.83 -21.44
N ARG A 129 13.69 15.53 -20.32
CA ARG A 129 14.46 15.03 -19.17
C ARG A 129 13.78 13.85 -18.49
N ASN A 130 12.47 13.94 -18.22
CA ASN A 130 11.68 12.85 -17.64
C ASN A 130 11.70 11.62 -18.54
N ARG A 131 11.52 11.79 -19.85
CA ARG A 131 11.64 10.69 -20.82
C ARG A 131 13.03 10.08 -20.84
N ALA A 132 14.08 10.87 -20.70
CA ALA A 132 15.45 10.36 -20.62
C ALA A 132 15.66 9.53 -19.34
N ALA A 133 15.17 9.99 -18.20
CA ALA A 133 15.23 9.24 -16.93
C ALA A 133 14.48 7.91 -17.01
N VAL A 134 13.26 7.92 -17.57
CA VAL A 134 12.46 6.70 -17.78
C VAL A 134 13.17 5.71 -18.70
N ARG A 135 13.77 6.16 -19.80
CA ARG A 135 14.52 5.29 -20.73
C ARG A 135 15.81 4.73 -20.13
N ALA A 136 16.44 5.47 -19.22
CA ALA A 136 17.67 5.05 -18.54
C ALA A 136 17.39 4.19 -17.30
N ALA A 137 16.14 4.06 -16.87
CA ALA A 137 15.77 3.33 -15.68
C ALA A 137 16.09 1.84 -15.82
N PRO A 138 16.77 1.22 -14.84
CA PRO A 138 17.02 -0.21 -14.85
C PRO A 138 15.71 -0.98 -14.62
N ILE A 139 15.66 -2.26 -15.00
CA ILE A 139 14.43 -3.06 -14.91
C ILE A 139 13.92 -3.19 -13.46
N GLU A 140 14.82 -3.20 -12.48
CA GLU A 140 14.52 -3.29 -11.06
C GLU A 140 13.77 -2.06 -10.54
N ALA A 141 13.88 -0.92 -11.23
CA ALA A 141 13.11 0.28 -10.89
C ALA A 141 11.61 0.10 -11.18
N TRP A 142 11.25 -0.84 -12.05
CA TRP A 142 9.86 -1.13 -12.41
C TRP A 142 9.24 -2.25 -11.58
N GLN A 143 10.04 -2.98 -10.79
CA GLN A 143 9.55 -4.09 -9.99
C GLN A 143 9.05 -3.60 -8.63
N PRO A 144 7.77 -3.86 -8.27
CA PRO A 144 7.27 -3.57 -6.94
C PRO A 144 8.09 -4.30 -5.89
N ARG A 145 8.42 -3.58 -4.82
CA ARG A 145 9.21 -4.09 -3.70
C ARG A 145 8.34 -4.38 -2.50
N TYR A 146 8.77 -5.34 -1.71
CA TYR A 146 8.20 -5.61 -0.41
C TYR A 146 9.26 -6.22 0.51
N GLU A 147 9.04 -6.16 1.81
CA GLU A 147 9.92 -6.76 2.80
C GLU A 147 9.12 -7.76 3.64
N ILE A 148 9.65 -8.98 3.79
CA ILE A 148 9.10 -9.99 4.68
C ILE A 148 9.87 -9.94 6.00
N ILE A 149 9.15 -9.89 7.11
CA ILE A 149 9.68 -9.89 8.46
C ILE A 149 9.22 -11.15 9.19
N GLY A 150 10.16 -11.99 9.59
CA GLY A 150 9.90 -13.21 10.36
C GLY A 150 9.48 -12.93 11.81
N ALA A 151 8.96 -13.96 12.49
CA ALA A 151 8.65 -13.90 13.92
C ALA A 151 9.88 -13.55 14.78
N ASP A 152 11.05 -14.04 14.37
CA ASP A 152 12.36 -13.80 14.99
C ASP A 152 12.93 -12.40 14.70
N GLY A 153 12.27 -11.62 13.84
CA GLY A 153 12.73 -10.31 13.41
C GLY A 153 13.70 -10.33 12.23
N SER A 154 14.00 -11.48 11.64
CA SER A 154 14.69 -11.58 10.35
C SER A 154 13.94 -10.78 9.28
N ARG A 155 14.66 -10.17 8.35
CA ARG A 155 14.08 -9.30 7.32
C ARG A 155 14.64 -9.68 5.95
N HIS A 156 13.77 -9.78 4.96
CA HIS A 156 14.11 -10.14 3.60
C HIS A 156 13.45 -9.16 2.64
N ALA A 157 14.27 -8.40 1.91
CA ALA A 157 13.78 -7.53 0.85
C ALA A 157 13.57 -8.35 -0.42
N GLU A 158 12.39 -8.22 -1.00
CA GLU A 158 11.93 -8.96 -2.17
C GLU A 158 11.42 -8.01 -3.25
N ARG A 159 11.33 -8.55 -4.46
CA ARG A 159 10.73 -7.88 -5.62
C ARG A 159 9.77 -8.82 -6.31
N VAL A 160 8.71 -8.27 -6.91
CA VAL A 160 7.89 -9.04 -7.83
C VAL A 160 8.74 -9.39 -9.06
N GLY A 161 8.94 -10.68 -9.32
CA GLY A 161 9.66 -11.15 -10.50
C GLY A 161 8.99 -10.68 -11.80
N CYS A 162 9.80 -10.32 -12.81
CA CYS A 162 9.30 -9.79 -14.08
C CYS A 162 8.28 -10.71 -14.76
N GLU A 163 8.41 -12.02 -14.60
CA GLU A 163 7.49 -13.03 -15.13
C GLU A 163 6.09 -12.98 -14.50
N ARG A 164 5.94 -12.26 -13.38
CA ARG A 164 4.67 -12.05 -12.68
C ARG A 164 4.15 -10.61 -12.82
N ILE A 165 4.81 -9.81 -13.65
CA ILE A 165 4.39 -8.47 -14.00
C ILE A 165 3.75 -8.51 -15.38
N SER A 166 2.46 -8.20 -15.44
CA SER A 166 1.73 -8.02 -16.69
C SER A 166 1.59 -6.53 -17.00
N HIS A 167 1.23 -6.21 -18.24
CA HIS A 167 0.81 -4.86 -18.60
C HIS A 167 -0.46 -4.94 -19.44
N PRO A 168 -1.39 -3.98 -19.31
CA PRO A 168 -2.54 -3.89 -20.18
C PRO A 168 -2.09 -3.56 -21.61
N LYS A 169 -2.97 -3.85 -22.58
CA LYS A 169 -2.77 -3.45 -23.99
C LYS A 169 -2.82 -1.93 -24.14
N GLU A 170 -3.71 -1.30 -23.39
CA GLU A 170 -3.90 0.16 -23.35
C GLU A 170 -3.30 0.68 -22.06
N TYR A 171 -2.58 1.80 -22.13
CA TYR A 171 -1.95 2.41 -20.97
C TYR A 171 -2.99 2.96 -19.99
N THR A 172 -2.86 2.63 -18.72
CA THR A 172 -3.83 3.00 -17.68
C THR A 172 -3.20 3.76 -16.51
N GLY A 173 -2.00 4.32 -16.67
CA GLY A 173 -1.33 5.13 -15.65
C GLY A 173 0.12 4.75 -15.38
N THR A 174 0.76 5.49 -14.47
CA THR A 174 2.19 5.32 -14.13
C THR A 174 2.42 4.39 -12.93
N SER A 175 1.37 3.77 -12.41
CA SER A 175 1.45 2.95 -11.19
C SER A 175 1.77 1.47 -11.48
N MET A 176 2.17 0.78 -10.43
CA MET A 176 2.28 -0.68 -10.38
C MET A 176 1.27 -1.20 -9.36
N LEU A 177 0.21 -1.86 -9.84
CA LEU A 177 -0.79 -2.49 -9.00
C LEU A 177 -0.32 -3.90 -8.64
N THR A 178 -0.16 -4.19 -7.36
CA THR A 178 0.33 -5.49 -6.86
C THR A 178 -0.72 -6.16 -6.00
N VAL A 179 -0.97 -7.45 -6.25
CA VAL A 179 -1.87 -8.28 -5.46
C VAL A 179 -1.05 -9.35 -4.74
N HIS A 180 -0.96 -9.23 -3.42
CA HIS A 180 -0.42 -10.26 -2.55
C HIS A 180 -1.55 -11.23 -2.16
N THR A 181 -1.25 -12.54 -2.12
CA THR A 181 -2.25 -13.55 -1.75
C THR A 181 -1.68 -14.46 -0.68
N LEU A 182 -2.33 -14.43 0.48
CA LEU A 182 -1.93 -15.16 1.68
C LEU A 182 -3.03 -16.12 2.07
N ASP A 183 -2.68 -17.30 2.56
CA ASP A 183 -3.64 -18.24 3.15
C ASP A 183 -3.41 -18.31 4.67
N LEU A 184 -4.37 -17.80 5.43
CA LEU A 184 -4.29 -17.83 6.89
C LEU A 184 -4.34 -19.26 7.44
N ALA A 185 -4.87 -20.24 6.70
CA ALA A 185 -4.96 -21.63 7.12
C ALA A 185 -3.66 -22.43 6.88
N ALA A 186 -2.68 -21.90 6.15
CA ALA A 186 -1.49 -22.63 5.71
C ALA A 186 -0.61 -23.19 6.86
N GLY A 187 -0.86 -22.81 8.11
CA GLY A 187 -0.31 -23.49 9.29
C GLY A 187 1.17 -23.19 9.60
N ASP A 188 1.97 -22.81 8.60
CA ASP A 188 3.38 -22.45 8.75
C ASP A 188 3.63 -21.24 9.65
N GLY A 189 2.61 -20.39 9.84
CA GLY A 189 2.71 -19.19 10.67
C GLY A 189 3.63 -18.14 10.07
N THR A 190 3.98 -18.28 8.79
CA THR A 190 4.87 -17.36 8.10
C THR A 190 4.13 -16.68 6.96
N LEU A 191 4.64 -15.50 6.59
CA LEU A 191 4.24 -14.80 5.37
C LEU A 191 5.15 -15.14 4.19
N SER A 192 5.99 -16.19 4.33
CA SER A 192 7.07 -16.54 3.41
C SER A 192 6.62 -17.27 2.14
N GLY A 193 5.33 -17.63 2.04
CA GLY A 193 4.74 -18.27 0.86
C GLY A 193 4.09 -17.30 -0.14
N ASP A 194 4.14 -16.00 0.14
CA ASP A 194 3.54 -14.99 -0.73
C ASP A 194 4.21 -14.98 -2.11
N ARG A 195 3.38 -14.96 -3.15
CA ARG A 195 3.81 -14.90 -4.55
C ARG A 195 3.00 -13.84 -5.27
N PRO A 196 3.29 -12.55 -5.02
CA PRO A 196 2.49 -11.47 -5.57
C PRO A 196 2.47 -11.50 -7.10
N VAL A 197 1.37 -11.04 -7.67
CA VAL A 197 1.27 -10.72 -9.11
C VAL A 197 1.11 -9.22 -9.24
N SER A 198 1.65 -8.64 -10.31
CA SER A 198 1.56 -7.21 -10.55
C SER A 198 1.11 -6.89 -11.97
N VAL A 199 0.48 -5.73 -12.13
CA VAL A 199 0.11 -5.15 -13.41
C VAL A 199 0.63 -3.70 -13.44
N ALA A 200 1.31 -3.31 -14.52
CA ALA A 200 1.71 -1.93 -14.78
C ALA A 200 0.48 -1.09 -15.17
N ALA A 201 -0.35 -0.76 -14.17
CA ALA A 201 -1.64 -0.12 -14.29
C ALA A 201 -2.02 0.59 -12.98
N ASP A 202 -2.90 1.59 -13.08
CA ASP A 202 -3.58 2.16 -11.90
C ASP A 202 -4.67 1.21 -11.36
N GLY A 203 -5.01 1.38 -10.08
CA GLY A 203 -6.11 0.69 -9.43
C GLY A 203 -6.65 1.48 -8.25
N ASN A 204 -7.98 1.47 -8.05
CA ASN A 204 -8.65 2.28 -7.04
C ASN A 204 -9.70 1.49 -6.24
N THR A 205 -10.79 1.05 -6.87
CA THR A 205 -11.83 0.30 -6.13
C THR A 205 -11.64 -1.19 -6.33
N VAL A 206 -11.66 -1.95 -5.23
CA VAL A 206 -11.52 -3.40 -5.26
C VAL A 206 -12.85 -4.06 -4.95
N TYR A 207 -13.25 -4.99 -5.82
CA TYR A 207 -14.41 -5.84 -5.65
C TYR A 207 -13.99 -7.31 -5.66
N GLY A 208 -14.46 -8.07 -4.69
CA GLY A 208 -14.14 -9.49 -4.55
C GLY A 208 -15.39 -10.36 -4.64
N THR A 209 -15.27 -11.49 -5.33
CA THR A 209 -16.21 -12.61 -5.29
C THR A 209 -15.52 -13.82 -4.66
N ALA A 210 -16.22 -14.95 -4.52
CA ALA A 210 -15.62 -16.17 -4.00
C ALA A 210 -14.41 -16.65 -4.82
N SER A 211 -14.40 -16.40 -6.14
CA SER A 211 -13.40 -16.93 -7.08
C SER A 211 -12.57 -15.87 -7.80
N SER A 212 -12.95 -14.60 -7.73
CA SER A 212 -12.39 -13.56 -8.59
C SER A 212 -12.23 -12.23 -7.85
N LEU A 213 -11.19 -11.50 -8.19
CA LEU A 213 -10.93 -10.14 -7.72
C LEU A 213 -10.96 -9.20 -8.92
N TYR A 214 -11.69 -8.11 -8.79
CA TYR A 214 -11.80 -7.05 -9.79
C TYR A 214 -11.25 -5.78 -9.17
N VAL A 215 -10.40 -5.07 -9.92
CA VAL A 215 -9.89 -3.77 -9.51
C VAL A 215 -10.24 -2.79 -10.60
N THR A 216 -10.94 -1.71 -10.23
CA THR A 216 -11.24 -0.63 -11.16
C THR A 216 -10.03 0.27 -11.31
N SER A 217 -9.84 0.78 -12.51
CA SER A 217 -8.83 1.78 -12.85
C SER A 217 -9.55 3.09 -13.14
N ASP A 218 -8.99 4.20 -12.67
CA ASP A 218 -9.38 5.54 -13.11
C ASP A 218 -8.14 6.24 -13.67
N PRO A 219 -7.88 6.11 -14.98
CA PRO A 219 -6.70 6.70 -15.60
C PRO A 219 -6.76 8.24 -15.67
N GLN A 220 -7.91 8.85 -15.35
CA GLN A 220 -8.13 10.30 -15.38
C GLN A 220 -8.10 10.96 -13.99
N ALA A 221 -7.97 10.19 -12.91
CA ALA A 221 -7.97 10.72 -11.54
C ALA A 221 -6.90 11.80 -11.25
N TRP A 222 -5.85 11.88 -12.08
CA TRP A 222 -4.77 12.85 -11.98
C TRP A 222 -4.99 14.14 -12.77
N LEU A 223 -6.02 14.19 -13.64
CA LEU A 223 -6.40 15.43 -14.31
C LEU A 223 -7.34 16.19 -13.37
N PRO A 224 -7.07 17.47 -13.03
CA PRO A 224 -8.08 18.30 -12.40
C PRO A 224 -9.28 18.36 -13.35
N MET A 225 -10.33 17.61 -13.02
CA MET A 225 -11.62 17.78 -13.68
C MET A 225 -12.03 19.23 -13.40
N PRO A 226 -12.28 20.07 -14.43
CA PRO A 226 -12.82 21.40 -14.18
C PRO A 226 -14.12 21.22 -13.38
N ILE A 227 -14.22 21.93 -12.25
CA ILE A 227 -15.50 22.06 -11.56
C ILE A 227 -16.41 22.75 -12.57
N GLU A 228 -17.40 22.03 -13.06
CA GLU A 228 -18.44 22.64 -13.90
C GLU A 228 -19.11 23.70 -13.02
N GLU A 229 -18.91 24.99 -13.34
CA GLU A 229 -19.57 26.05 -12.61
C GLU A 229 -21.08 25.79 -12.70
N PRO A 230 -21.81 25.70 -11.57
CA PRO A 230 -23.25 25.54 -11.63
C PRO A 230 -23.82 26.69 -12.48
N PRO A 231 -24.79 26.41 -13.37
CA PRO A 231 -25.34 27.45 -14.24
C PRO A 231 -25.78 28.64 -13.40
N ALA A 232 -25.37 29.84 -13.81
CA ALA A 232 -25.73 31.07 -13.12
C ALA A 232 -27.25 31.10 -12.94
N VAL A 233 -27.71 31.12 -11.69
CA VAL A 233 -29.12 31.33 -11.38
C VAL A 233 -29.45 32.74 -11.85
N PRO A 234 -30.38 32.94 -12.81
CA PRO A 234 -30.71 34.28 -13.27
C PRO A 234 -31.28 35.10 -12.10
N ASP A 235 -30.67 36.24 -11.81
CA ASP A 235 -31.23 37.26 -10.91
C ASP A 235 -32.48 37.88 -11.57
N THR A 236 -33.58 37.16 -11.54
CA THR A 236 -34.90 37.67 -11.92
C THR A 236 -35.90 37.37 -10.82
N LEU A 237 -35.74 38.06 -9.70
CA LEU A 237 -36.91 38.55 -8.98
C LEU A 237 -37.04 40.04 -9.29
N THR A 238 -37.64 40.34 -10.44
CA THR A 238 -38.25 41.65 -10.65
C THR A 238 -39.45 41.74 -9.71
N PRO A 239 -39.50 42.66 -8.74
CA PRO A 239 -40.70 42.88 -7.96
C PRO A 239 -41.77 43.45 -8.90
N GLN A 240 -42.92 42.79 -9.00
CA GLN A 240 -44.09 43.38 -9.63
C GLN A 240 -44.68 44.43 -8.67
N ALA A 241 -44.70 45.68 -9.11
CA ALA A 241 -45.58 46.74 -8.62
C ALA A 241 -45.88 47.71 -9.77
#